data_AF-A0A2A5XKB3-F1
#
_entry.id   AF-A0A2A5XKB3-F1
#
_cell.length_a   1.000
_cell.length_b   1.000
_cell.length_c   1.000
_cell.angle_alpha   90.00
_cell.angle_beta   90.00
_cell.angle_gamma   90.00
#
_symmetry.space_group_name_H-M   'P 1'
#
loop_
_entity.id
_entity.type
_entity.pdbx_description
1 polymer ?
#
loop_
_entity_poly.entity_id
_entity_poly.type
_entity_poly.pdbx_seq_one_letter_code
_entity_poly.pdbx_strand_id
1 'polypeptide(L)'
;MLRRVLVLFTLINFLFSFNSISQTENLDQNFISEKTIVVYSLLNKETEREKIFNIHKTLSSLGLDVVNYIDSLNTHTSNEITNSLLRYFDSREVKNTMLFSEKNNSISFYGLGFFNQKKESPKLILSGDSVFNKLKNRIVNSKTKQKNFLLPPQPETLLKAKIKPFRKILIKPDISKDKVGVTTKINTELPKNIIQVEEKDDYRFYFSNGVNYIIQFYTGTESFIQKTFNLKNLNPTSNKKTTILVLEHTATRNRFFYFNPKHSEKEDVLLDFLSN
;
A
#
# COMPACT_ATOMS: atom_id res chain seq x y z
N MET A 1 37.23 -29.55 38.72
CA MET A 1 36.60 -30.07 37.49
C MET A 1 35.66 -29.00 36.95
N LEU A 2 36.12 -28.16 36.03
CA LEU A 2 35.35 -27.02 35.51
C LEU A 2 34.28 -27.51 34.53
N ARG A 3 32.99 -27.39 34.91
CA ARG A 3 31.86 -27.58 34.00
C ARG A 3 31.79 -26.39 33.05
N ARG A 4 32.18 -26.58 31.79
CA ARG A 4 31.93 -25.61 30.72
C ARG A 4 30.47 -25.74 30.29
N VAL A 5 29.68 -24.70 30.55
CA VAL A 5 28.32 -24.56 30.00
C VAL A 5 28.44 -24.06 28.57
N LEU A 6 28.02 -24.89 27.62
CA LEU A 6 27.89 -24.50 26.22
C LEU A 6 26.58 -23.71 26.09
N VAL A 7 26.68 -22.38 25.99
CA VAL A 7 25.54 -21.52 25.67
C VAL A 7 25.31 -21.60 24.16
N LEU A 8 24.31 -22.36 23.75
CA LEU A 8 23.88 -22.47 22.36
C LEU A 8 23.10 -21.19 22.01
N PHE A 9 23.76 -20.20 21.41
CA PHE A 9 23.07 -19.08 20.78
C PHE A 9 22.39 -19.60 19.50
N THR A 10 21.09 -19.92 19.60
CA THR A 10 20.26 -20.10 18.41
C THR A 10 20.02 -18.72 17.80
N LEU A 11 20.86 -18.33 16.85
CA LEU A 11 20.58 -17.26 15.92
C LEU A 11 19.29 -17.64 15.17
N ILE A 12 18.18 -16.96 15.47
CA ILE A 12 16.96 -17.08 14.67
C ILE A 12 17.31 -16.52 13.30
N ASN A 13 17.64 -17.41 12.37
CA ASN A 13 17.68 -17.12 10.95
C ASN A 13 16.27 -16.64 10.57
N PHE A 14 16.10 -15.33 10.41
CA PHE A 14 14.95 -14.79 9.72
C PHE A 14 15.08 -15.25 8.27
N LEU A 15 14.35 -16.31 7.94
CA LEU A 15 14.22 -16.89 6.61
C LEU A 15 13.61 -15.85 5.66
N PHE A 16 14.44 -14.95 5.13
CA PHE A 16 14.31 -14.50 3.75
C PHE A 16 15.06 -15.51 2.87
N SER A 17 14.59 -16.75 2.88
CA SER A 17 14.88 -17.68 1.80
C SER A 17 14.10 -17.19 0.58
N PHE A 18 14.69 -16.25 -0.16
CA PHE A 18 14.47 -16.20 -1.59
C PHE A 18 15.04 -17.51 -2.13
N ASN A 19 14.22 -18.56 -2.14
CA ASN A 19 14.39 -19.56 -3.17
C ASN A 19 14.38 -18.77 -4.48
N SER A 20 15.48 -18.83 -5.20
CA SER A 20 15.58 -18.53 -6.61
C SER A 20 14.50 -19.35 -7.32
N ILE A 21 13.29 -18.81 -7.34
CA ILE A 21 12.17 -19.36 -8.09
C ILE A 21 12.64 -19.29 -9.54
N SER A 22 12.82 -20.48 -10.11
CA SER A 22 12.97 -20.70 -11.53
C SER A 22 11.99 -19.80 -12.26
N GLN A 23 12.47 -19.10 -13.29
CA GLN A 23 11.62 -18.32 -14.17
C GLN A 23 10.52 -19.26 -14.67
N THR A 24 9.31 -19.08 -14.16
CA THR A 24 8.15 -19.80 -14.68
C THR A 24 7.85 -19.15 -16.02
N GLU A 25 8.24 -19.82 -17.10
CA GLU A 25 8.20 -19.35 -18.49
C GLU A 25 6.78 -19.25 -19.09
N ASN A 26 5.73 -19.38 -18.29
CA ASN A 26 4.34 -19.39 -18.77
C ASN A 26 3.65 -18.03 -18.62
N LEU A 27 4.32 -16.96 -19.05
CA LEU A 27 3.61 -15.71 -19.32
C LEU A 27 3.02 -15.81 -20.71
N ASP A 28 1.71 -15.59 -20.81
CA ASP A 28 1.10 -15.06 -22.03
C ASP A 28 1.97 -13.88 -22.49
N GLN A 29 2.62 -14.02 -23.64
CA GLN A 29 3.56 -13.04 -24.20
C GLN A 29 2.92 -11.64 -24.39
N ASN A 30 1.59 -11.58 -24.33
CA ASN A 30 0.78 -10.36 -24.39
C ASN A 30 0.67 -9.62 -23.06
N PHE A 31 1.00 -10.22 -21.91
CA PHE A 31 0.81 -9.61 -20.60
C PHE A 31 1.60 -8.30 -20.45
N ILE A 32 2.89 -8.27 -20.80
CA ILE A 32 3.71 -7.04 -20.66
C ILE A 32 3.19 -5.87 -21.52
N SER A 33 2.42 -6.15 -22.58
CA SER A 33 1.85 -5.13 -23.47
C SER A 33 0.53 -4.51 -23.01
N GLU A 34 -0.08 -5.03 -21.95
CA GLU A 34 -1.34 -4.47 -21.46
C GLU A 34 -1.10 -3.18 -20.69
N LYS A 35 -2.13 -2.33 -20.63
CA LYS A 35 -2.15 -1.11 -19.82
C LYS A 35 -1.70 -1.42 -18.41
N THR A 36 -0.67 -0.72 -17.97
CA THR A 36 0.07 -1.03 -16.76
C THR A 36 0.08 0.15 -15.80
N ILE A 37 -0.17 -0.11 -14.51
CA ILE A 37 0.18 0.79 -13.41
C ILE A 37 1.59 0.46 -12.92
N VAL A 38 2.43 1.47 -12.75
CA VAL A 38 3.74 1.30 -12.12
C VAL A 38 3.65 1.58 -10.63
N VAL A 39 3.94 0.57 -9.82
CA VAL A 39 4.16 0.72 -8.38
C VAL A 39 5.66 0.88 -8.17
N TYR A 40 6.10 1.96 -7.52
CA TYR A 40 7.51 2.20 -7.28
C TYR A 40 7.88 2.15 -5.80
N SER A 41 9.07 1.63 -5.51
CA SER A 41 9.72 1.67 -4.20
C SER A 41 11.13 2.23 -4.38
N LEU A 42 11.27 3.54 -4.15
CA LEU A 42 12.53 4.28 -4.28
C LEU A 42 13.19 4.47 -2.90
N LEU A 43 14.52 4.42 -2.87
CA LEU A 43 15.34 4.61 -1.67
C LEU A 43 15.42 6.09 -1.27
N ASN A 44 15.73 6.96 -2.24
CA ASN A 44 15.84 8.40 -2.02
C ASN A 44 14.57 9.11 -2.49
N LYS A 45 13.87 9.74 -1.55
CA LYS A 45 12.63 10.48 -1.77
C LYS A 45 12.84 11.89 -2.31
N GLU A 46 14.00 12.51 -2.09
CA GLU A 46 14.31 13.86 -2.58
C GLU A 46 14.40 13.92 -4.11
N THR A 47 14.87 12.82 -4.72
CA THR A 47 15.02 12.67 -6.18
C THR A 47 13.87 11.89 -6.82
N GLU A 48 12.76 11.68 -6.10
CA GLU A 48 11.65 10.84 -6.54
C GLU A 48 11.08 11.27 -7.91
N ARG A 49 10.85 12.58 -8.11
CA ARG A 49 10.28 13.11 -9.36
C ARG A 49 11.17 12.82 -10.57
N GLU A 50 12.47 13.05 -10.43
CA GLU A 50 13.45 12.79 -11.49
C GLU A 50 13.54 11.30 -11.82
N LYS A 51 13.60 10.45 -10.78
CA LYS A 51 13.64 8.99 -10.95
C LYS A 51 12.40 8.46 -11.65
N ILE A 52 11.20 8.91 -11.24
CA ILE A 52 9.94 8.53 -11.90
C ILE A 52 9.95 8.96 -13.37
N PHE A 53 10.43 10.17 -13.68
CA PHE A 53 10.56 10.64 -15.05
C PHE A 53 11.51 9.77 -15.89
N ASN A 54 12.67 9.39 -15.33
CA ASN A 54 13.64 8.52 -16.01
C ASN A 54 13.10 7.10 -16.23
N ILE A 55 12.39 6.54 -15.24
CA ILE A 55 11.68 5.26 -15.38
C ILE A 55 10.65 5.37 -16.49
N HIS A 56 9.84 6.43 -16.50
CA HIS A 56 8.82 6.67 -17.52
C HIS A 56 9.41 6.75 -18.93
N LYS A 57 10.44 7.57 -19.13
CA LYS A 57 11.14 7.68 -20.42
C LYS A 57 11.66 6.32 -20.89
N THR A 58 12.23 5.54 -19.99
CA THR A 58 12.75 4.20 -20.30
C THR A 58 11.62 3.26 -20.71
N LEU A 59 10.56 3.15 -19.91
CA LEU A 59 9.43 2.26 -20.20
C LEU A 59 8.68 2.66 -21.48
N SER A 60 8.48 3.96 -21.71
CA SER A 60 7.87 4.47 -22.93
C SER A 60 8.73 4.18 -24.16
N SER A 61 10.05 4.28 -24.06
CA SER A 61 10.96 3.90 -25.17
C SER A 61 10.93 2.40 -25.50
N LEU A 62 10.56 1.57 -24.53
CA LEU A 62 10.32 0.13 -24.71
C LEU A 62 8.91 -0.18 -25.22
N GLY A 63 8.04 0.82 -25.35
CA GLY A 63 6.67 0.65 -25.83
C GLY A 63 5.67 0.16 -24.78
N LEU A 64 6.00 0.26 -23.48
CA LEU A 64 5.04 -0.09 -22.43
C LEU A 64 4.00 1.02 -22.29
N ASP A 65 2.74 0.59 -22.23
CA ASP A 65 1.60 1.47 -22.01
C ASP A 65 1.39 1.72 -20.51
N VAL A 66 2.14 2.67 -19.97
CA VAL A 66 2.06 3.04 -18.55
C VAL A 66 1.01 4.13 -18.34
N VAL A 67 -0.03 3.80 -17.58
CA VAL A 67 -1.14 4.72 -17.32
C VAL A 67 -0.82 5.65 -16.16
N ASN A 68 -0.30 5.12 -15.05
CA ASN A 68 0.00 5.90 -13.85
C ASN A 68 1.19 5.35 -13.06
N TYR A 69 1.63 6.14 -12.07
CA TYR A 69 2.64 5.79 -11.07
C TYR A 69 2.07 5.91 -9.66
N ILE A 70 2.39 5.00 -8.77
CA ILE A 70 2.00 5.08 -7.35
C ILE A 70 3.13 4.56 -6.46
N ASP A 71 3.35 5.23 -5.33
CA ASP A 71 4.29 4.76 -4.32
C ASP A 71 3.76 3.45 -3.71
N SER A 72 4.63 2.46 -3.57
CA SER A 72 4.36 1.20 -2.86
C SER A 72 3.79 1.39 -1.45
N LEU A 73 4.13 2.48 -0.76
CA LEU A 73 3.55 2.78 0.56
C LEU A 73 2.04 3.10 0.51
N ASN A 74 1.53 3.48 -0.66
CA ASN A 74 0.14 3.92 -0.85
C ASN A 74 -0.77 2.84 -1.46
N THR A 75 -0.25 1.63 -1.72
CA THR A 75 -1.02 0.57 -2.40
C THR A 75 -1.93 -0.23 -1.46
N HIS A 76 -1.62 -0.26 -0.16
CA HIS A 76 -2.35 -1.04 0.85
C HIS A 76 -2.74 -0.19 2.07
N THR A 77 -3.11 1.07 1.85
CA THR A 77 -3.41 2.02 2.93
C THR A 77 -4.66 1.64 3.74
N SER A 78 -5.74 1.25 3.08
CA SER A 78 -6.97 0.74 3.69
C SER A 78 -7.80 0.00 2.63
N ASN A 79 -8.74 -0.84 3.05
CA ASN A 79 -9.63 -1.54 2.11
C ASN A 79 -10.47 -0.56 1.28
N GLU A 80 -10.93 0.55 1.87
CA GLU A 80 -11.64 1.60 1.13
C GLU A 80 -10.78 2.20 0.01
N ILE A 81 -9.52 2.52 0.31
CA ILE A 81 -8.57 3.10 -0.65
C ILE A 81 -8.23 2.08 -1.74
N THR A 82 -7.90 0.84 -1.36
CA THR A 82 -7.65 -0.26 -2.30
C THR A 82 -8.81 -0.42 -3.29
N ASN A 83 -10.05 -0.48 -2.78
CA ASN A 83 -11.24 -0.59 -3.61
C ASN A 83 -11.44 0.64 -4.53
N SER A 84 -11.14 1.85 -4.04
CA SER A 84 -11.17 3.05 -4.87
C SER A 84 -10.14 3.01 -6.00
N LEU A 85 -8.92 2.57 -5.72
CA LEU A 85 -7.85 2.47 -6.71
C LEU A 85 -8.20 1.44 -7.78
N LEU A 86 -8.70 0.27 -7.37
CA LEU A 86 -9.12 -0.79 -8.30
C LEU A 86 -10.23 -0.34 -9.25
N ARG A 87 -11.25 0.38 -8.75
CA ARG A 87 -12.29 0.96 -9.61
C ARG A 87 -11.73 1.98 -10.60
N TYR A 88 -10.77 2.79 -10.15
CA TYR A 88 -10.08 3.74 -11.03
C TYR A 88 -9.31 3.01 -12.13
N PHE A 89 -8.51 2.00 -11.78
CA PHE A 89 -7.76 1.18 -12.73
C PHE A 89 -8.65 0.46 -13.74
N ASP A 90 -9.77 -0.12 -13.29
CA ASP A 90 -10.75 -0.78 -14.15
C ASP A 90 -11.34 0.19 -15.17
N SER A 91 -11.74 1.40 -14.73
CA SER A 91 -12.25 2.46 -15.63
C SER A 91 -11.22 3.00 -16.62
N ARG A 92 -9.93 2.75 -16.38
CA ARG A 92 -8.82 3.09 -17.28
C ARG A 92 -8.34 1.89 -18.10
N GLU A 93 -9.02 0.75 -17.96
CA GLU A 93 -8.70 -0.53 -18.60
C GLU A 93 -7.29 -1.04 -18.27
N VAL A 94 -6.73 -0.63 -17.13
CA VAL A 94 -5.46 -1.17 -16.63
C VAL A 94 -5.68 -2.64 -16.33
N LYS A 95 -4.77 -3.50 -16.79
CA LYS A 95 -4.80 -4.94 -16.50
C LYS A 95 -3.70 -5.35 -15.54
N ASN A 96 -2.57 -4.64 -15.56
CA ASN A 96 -1.32 -5.12 -14.99
C ASN A 96 -0.68 -4.14 -14.05
N THR A 97 0.05 -4.69 -13.09
CA THR A 97 0.84 -3.96 -12.12
C THR A 97 2.31 -4.30 -12.33
N MET A 98 3.13 -3.28 -12.59
CA MET A 98 4.58 -3.41 -12.62
C MET A 98 5.16 -2.82 -11.34
N LEU A 99 5.73 -3.65 -10.48
CA LEU A 99 6.47 -3.22 -9.30
C LEU A 99 7.94 -3.00 -9.64
N PHE A 100 8.42 -1.77 -9.49
CA PHE A 100 9.84 -1.43 -9.53
C PHE A 100 10.37 -1.23 -8.11
N SER A 101 11.36 -2.03 -7.71
CA SER A 101 12.04 -1.90 -6.42
C SER A 101 13.51 -1.53 -6.63
N GLU A 102 13.87 -0.31 -6.21
CA GLU A 102 15.24 0.18 -6.26
C GLU A 102 16.13 -0.59 -5.29
N LYS A 103 15.63 -0.88 -4.07
CA LYS A 103 16.38 -1.64 -3.06
C LYS A 103 16.78 -3.03 -3.55
N ASN A 104 15.87 -3.71 -4.24
CA ASN A 104 16.06 -5.10 -4.66
C ASN A 104 16.61 -5.21 -6.08
N ASN A 105 16.85 -4.09 -6.78
CA ASN A 105 17.17 -4.05 -8.20
C ASN A 105 16.28 -5.03 -8.98
N SER A 106 14.96 -4.82 -8.91
CA SER A 106 14.00 -5.76 -9.49
C SER A 106 12.80 -5.08 -10.13
N ILE A 107 12.27 -5.73 -11.17
CA ILE A 107 10.99 -5.45 -11.80
C ILE A 107 10.15 -6.72 -11.70
N SER A 108 8.97 -6.62 -11.10
CA SER A 108 8.02 -7.72 -10.99
C SER A 108 6.68 -7.33 -11.61
N PHE A 109 6.07 -8.23 -12.38
CA PHE A 109 4.74 -8.01 -12.94
C PHE A 109 3.69 -8.88 -12.23
N TYR A 110 2.55 -8.28 -11.93
CA TYR A 110 1.39 -8.90 -11.28
C TYR A 110 0.12 -8.51 -12.04
N GLY A 111 -0.99 -9.21 -11.81
CA GLY A 111 -2.30 -8.68 -12.13
C GLY A 111 -2.70 -7.54 -11.19
N LEU A 112 -3.95 -7.07 -11.32
CA LEU A 112 -4.52 -6.09 -10.39
C LEU A 112 -4.79 -6.65 -8.98
N GLY A 113 -4.78 -7.99 -8.82
CA GLY A 113 -4.92 -8.63 -7.51
C GLY A 113 -3.84 -8.22 -6.50
N PHE A 114 -2.73 -7.66 -6.98
CA PHE A 114 -1.64 -7.06 -6.20
C PHE A 114 -2.15 -6.11 -5.11
N PHE A 115 -3.18 -5.33 -5.41
CA PHE A 115 -3.76 -4.36 -4.48
C PHE A 115 -4.64 -5.00 -3.40
N ASN A 116 -5.17 -6.22 -3.60
CA ASN A 116 -6.13 -6.89 -2.72
C ASN A 116 -5.52 -7.57 -1.49
N GLN A 117 -4.27 -7.24 -1.11
CA GLN A 117 -3.52 -7.77 0.06
C GLN A 117 -3.32 -9.30 0.11
N LYS A 118 -3.94 -10.08 -0.78
CA LYS A 118 -3.66 -11.51 -0.93
C LYS A 118 -2.31 -11.69 -1.62
N LYS A 119 -1.55 -12.71 -1.21
CA LYS A 119 -0.26 -13.10 -1.79
C LYS A 119 -0.44 -13.52 -3.26
N GLU A 120 -0.66 -12.56 -4.15
CA GLU A 120 -0.60 -12.81 -5.59
C GLU A 120 0.85 -13.10 -5.94
N SER A 121 1.10 -14.26 -6.53
CA SER A 121 2.41 -14.59 -7.07
C SER A 121 2.71 -13.70 -8.28
N PRO A 122 3.91 -13.15 -8.40
CA PRO A 122 4.30 -12.41 -9.60
C PRO A 122 4.21 -13.33 -10.81
N LYS A 123 3.65 -12.82 -11.90
CA LYS A 123 3.67 -13.50 -13.19
C LYS A 123 5.06 -13.45 -13.82
N LEU A 124 5.81 -12.36 -13.57
CA LEU A 124 7.18 -12.16 -14.00
C LEU A 124 8.02 -11.57 -12.87
N ILE A 125 9.27 -12.01 -12.74
CA ILE A 125 10.29 -11.32 -11.95
C ILE A 125 11.55 -11.19 -12.80
N LEU A 126 12.12 -9.98 -12.84
CA LEU A 126 13.43 -9.67 -13.40
C LEU A 126 14.25 -9.03 -12.28
N SER A 127 15.35 -9.67 -11.87
CA SER A 127 16.20 -9.18 -10.77
C SER A 127 17.68 -9.12 -11.16
N GLY A 128 18.44 -8.30 -10.44
CA GLY A 128 19.89 -8.11 -10.58
C GLY A 128 20.25 -6.87 -11.41
N ASP A 129 21.52 -6.72 -11.76
CA ASP A 129 21.98 -5.51 -12.43
C ASP A 129 21.30 -5.29 -13.79
N SER A 130 21.10 -4.01 -14.13
CA SER A 130 20.49 -3.56 -15.38
C SER A 130 19.11 -4.17 -15.68
N VAL A 131 18.18 -4.14 -14.72
CA VAL A 131 16.82 -4.69 -14.87
C VAL A 131 16.07 -4.21 -16.12
N PHE A 132 16.25 -2.95 -16.54
CA PHE A 132 15.61 -2.41 -17.75
C PHE A 132 16.16 -3.03 -19.04
N ASN A 133 17.45 -3.40 -19.08
CA ASN A 133 18.02 -4.13 -20.21
C ASN A 133 17.47 -5.55 -20.29
N LYS A 134 17.28 -6.21 -19.14
CA LYS A 134 16.63 -7.52 -19.08
C LYS A 134 15.17 -7.45 -19.58
N LEU A 135 14.44 -6.40 -19.18
CA LEU A 135 13.09 -6.15 -19.68
C LEU A 135 13.07 -5.92 -21.19
N LYS A 136 13.98 -5.08 -21.70
CA LYS A 136 14.14 -4.83 -23.15
C LYS A 136 14.35 -6.13 -23.92
N ASN A 137 15.32 -6.96 -23.51
CA ASN A 137 15.62 -8.22 -24.19
C ASN A 137 14.39 -9.13 -24.20
N ARG A 138 13.62 -9.16 -23.10
CA ARG A 138 12.40 -9.97 -23.03
C ARG A 138 11.33 -9.51 -24.02
N ILE A 139 11.09 -8.20 -24.12
CA ILE A 139 10.10 -7.61 -25.06
C ILE A 139 10.50 -7.87 -26.51
N VAL A 140 11.78 -7.71 -26.84
CA VAL A 140 12.30 -7.97 -28.19
C VAL A 140 12.14 -9.45 -28.54
N ASN A 141 12.52 -10.35 -27.64
CA ASN A 141 12.43 -11.80 -27.87
C ASN A 141 10.99 -12.29 -27.98
N SER A 142 10.06 -11.70 -27.24
CA SER A 142 8.64 -12.07 -27.30
C SER A 142 7.91 -11.52 -28.53
N LYS A 143 8.56 -10.70 -29.38
CA LYS A 143 7.98 -10.05 -30.56
C LYS A 143 6.64 -9.36 -30.26
N THR A 144 6.50 -8.84 -29.05
CA THR A 144 5.24 -8.28 -28.57
C THR A 144 4.90 -7.02 -29.36
N LYS A 145 3.73 -7.00 -30.01
CA LYS A 145 3.27 -5.82 -30.75
C LYS A 145 2.81 -4.74 -29.77
N GLN A 146 3.26 -3.50 -29.98
CA GLN A 146 2.76 -2.34 -29.26
C GLN A 146 1.26 -2.17 -29.56
N LYS A 147 0.46 -2.02 -28.51
CA LYS A 147 -1.00 -1.83 -28.63
C LYS A 147 -1.39 -0.35 -28.72
N ASN A 148 -0.59 0.54 -28.13
CA ASN A 148 -0.84 1.98 -28.14
C ASN A 148 0.19 2.73 -28.99
N PHE A 149 -0.32 3.69 -29.78
CA PHE A 149 0.48 4.57 -30.63
C PHE A 149 0.86 5.89 -29.94
N LEU A 150 0.10 6.30 -28.92
CA LEU A 150 0.29 7.56 -28.20
C LEU A 150 0.56 7.27 -26.72
N LEU A 151 1.82 7.41 -26.32
CA LEU A 151 2.22 7.35 -24.92
C LEU A 151 2.26 8.77 -24.35
N PRO A 152 1.82 8.99 -23.10
CA PRO A 152 1.93 10.29 -22.47
C PRO A 152 3.41 10.72 -22.41
N PRO A 153 3.73 12.01 -22.62
CA PRO A 153 5.12 12.48 -22.58
C PRO A 153 5.65 12.66 -21.16
N GLN A 154 4.77 12.68 -20.15
CA GLN A 154 5.11 12.88 -18.75
C GLN A 154 4.41 11.82 -17.88
N PRO A 155 5.06 11.37 -16.80
CA PRO A 155 4.44 10.45 -15.86
C PRO A 155 3.32 11.13 -15.06
N GLU A 156 2.18 10.44 -14.91
CA GLU A 156 1.11 10.84 -14.00
C GLU A 156 1.18 10.04 -12.69
N THR A 157 1.61 10.69 -11.61
CA THR A 157 1.65 10.09 -10.27
C THR A 157 0.32 10.23 -9.55
N LEU A 158 -0.21 9.14 -9.00
CA LEU A 158 -1.40 9.13 -8.17
C LEU A 158 -1.08 9.64 -6.77
N LEU A 159 -1.55 10.85 -6.48
CA LEU A 159 -1.33 11.54 -5.21
C LEU A 159 -2.52 11.45 -4.24
N LYS A 160 -3.65 10.86 -4.66
CA LYS A 160 -4.83 10.64 -3.82
C LYS A 160 -5.74 9.54 -4.37
N ALA A 161 -6.54 8.93 -3.50
CA ALA A 161 -7.66 8.08 -3.87
C ALA A 161 -8.99 8.83 -3.81
N LYS A 162 -10.00 8.37 -4.57
CA LYS A 162 -11.35 8.96 -4.58
C LYS A 162 -12.26 8.19 -3.64
N ILE A 163 -12.28 8.63 -2.39
CA ILE A 163 -13.09 8.03 -1.32
C ILE A 163 -14.53 8.55 -1.29
N LYS A 164 -15.41 7.83 -0.59
CA LYS A 164 -16.80 8.28 -0.39
C LYS A 164 -16.82 9.53 0.48
N PRO A 165 -17.77 10.47 0.24
CA PRO A 165 -17.95 11.60 1.15
C PRO A 165 -18.32 11.15 2.56
N PHE A 166 -17.78 11.83 3.57
CA PHE A 166 -18.08 11.64 4.99
C PHE A 166 -18.04 12.99 5.70
N ARG A 167 -18.68 13.08 6.87
CA ARG A 167 -18.50 14.25 7.75
C ARG A 167 -17.37 14.00 8.73
N LYS A 168 -16.58 15.05 8.96
CA LYS A 168 -15.51 15.04 9.95
C LYS A 168 -16.07 15.37 11.33
N ILE A 169 -15.70 14.57 12.31
CA ILE A 169 -15.82 14.91 13.71
C ILE A 169 -14.61 15.78 14.04
N LEU A 170 -14.84 16.98 14.57
CA LEU A 170 -13.77 17.95 14.84
C LEU A 170 -13.17 17.79 16.23
N ILE A 171 -14.00 17.44 17.20
CA ILE A 171 -13.63 17.27 18.60
C ILE A 171 -13.61 15.77 18.91
N LYS A 172 -12.54 15.31 19.56
CA LYS A 172 -12.43 13.91 19.97
C LYS A 172 -13.63 13.53 20.84
N PRO A 173 -14.40 12.49 20.50
CA PRO A 173 -15.52 12.04 21.33
C PRO A 173 -14.99 11.34 22.59
N ASP A 174 -15.70 11.49 23.71
CA ASP A 174 -15.50 10.68 24.90
C ASP A 174 -16.09 9.29 24.66
N ILE A 175 -15.21 8.28 24.54
CA ILE A 175 -15.57 6.89 24.24
C ILE A 175 -15.54 6.00 25.49
N SER A 176 -15.35 6.55 26.69
CA SER A 176 -15.16 5.77 27.93
C SER A 176 -16.35 4.86 28.26
N LYS A 177 -17.57 5.29 27.90
CA LYS A 177 -18.83 4.55 28.13
C LYS A 177 -19.31 3.80 26.90
N ASP A 178 -18.67 4.00 25.75
CA ASP A 178 -19.06 3.41 24.48
C ASP A 178 -18.34 2.09 24.25
N LYS A 179 -19.04 1.16 23.58
CA LYS A 179 -18.40 -0.06 23.09
C LYS A 179 -17.71 0.24 21.77
N VAL A 180 -16.38 0.07 21.74
CA VAL A 180 -15.54 0.42 20.58
C VAL A 180 -14.92 -0.84 19.99
N GLY A 181 -15.05 -1.03 18.69
CA GLY A 181 -14.41 -2.12 17.97
C GLY A 181 -13.08 -1.70 17.36
N VAL A 182 -12.03 -2.52 17.47
CA VAL A 182 -10.76 -2.33 16.75
C VAL A 182 -10.64 -3.45 15.71
N THR A 183 -10.44 -3.10 14.43
CA THR A 183 -10.38 -4.09 13.33
C THR A 183 -9.01 -4.75 13.18
N THR A 184 -7.97 -4.12 13.73
CA THR A 184 -6.60 -4.64 13.68
C THR A 184 -6.31 -5.48 14.93
N LYS A 185 -5.57 -6.58 14.78
CA LYS A 185 -5.06 -7.32 15.93
C LYS A 185 -4.05 -6.45 16.67
N ILE A 186 -4.28 -6.25 17.97
CA ILE A 186 -3.40 -5.47 18.84
C ILE A 186 -2.94 -6.39 19.95
N ASN A 187 -1.62 -6.49 20.16
CA ASN A 187 -1.01 -7.42 21.12
C ASN A 187 -0.84 -6.82 22.53
N THR A 188 -1.60 -5.77 22.85
CA THR A 188 -1.55 -5.08 24.16
C THR A 188 -2.87 -5.22 24.89
N GLU A 189 -2.83 -5.08 26.22
CA GLU A 189 -4.05 -5.07 27.02
C GLU A 189 -4.89 -3.82 26.67
N LEU A 190 -6.09 -4.06 26.17
CA LEU A 190 -7.05 -3.01 25.81
C LEU A 190 -8.00 -2.74 26.98
N PRO A 191 -8.46 -1.49 27.16
CA PRO A 191 -9.55 -1.17 28.08
C PRO A 191 -10.79 -2.04 27.84
N LYS A 192 -11.55 -2.35 28.90
CA LYS A 192 -12.70 -3.27 28.85
C LYS A 192 -13.78 -2.90 27.82
N ASN A 193 -13.93 -1.62 27.51
CA ASN A 193 -14.91 -1.13 26.55
C ASN A 193 -14.44 -1.26 25.09
N ILE A 194 -13.17 -1.60 24.87
CA ILE A 194 -12.57 -1.79 23.54
C ILE A 194 -12.44 -3.28 23.26
N ILE A 195 -13.08 -3.72 22.18
CA ILE A 195 -13.11 -5.11 21.75
C ILE A 195 -12.47 -5.25 20.37
N GLN A 196 -11.80 -6.36 20.13
CA GLN A 196 -11.34 -6.69 18.79
C GLN A 196 -12.51 -7.21 17.95
N VAL A 197 -12.65 -6.71 16.73
CA VAL A 197 -13.72 -7.11 15.81
C VAL A 197 -13.13 -7.44 14.44
N GLU A 198 -13.81 -8.31 13.69
CA GLU A 198 -13.47 -8.51 12.29
C GLU A 198 -13.90 -7.31 11.45
N GLU A 199 -13.13 -6.98 10.42
CA GLU A 199 -13.51 -5.97 9.44
C GLU A 199 -14.70 -6.46 8.59
N LYS A 200 -15.74 -5.63 8.48
CA LYS A 200 -16.96 -5.88 7.71
C LYS A 200 -17.28 -4.64 6.87
N ASP A 201 -17.67 -4.85 5.63
CA ASP A 201 -18.08 -3.77 4.74
C ASP A 201 -19.40 -3.11 5.19
N ASP A 202 -20.30 -3.90 5.79
CA ASP A 202 -21.60 -3.43 6.29
C ASP A 202 -21.54 -3.07 7.77
N TYR A 203 -21.46 -1.76 8.06
CA TYR A 203 -21.35 -1.26 9.43
C TYR A 203 -22.62 -1.42 10.26
N ARG A 204 -23.75 -1.76 9.64
CA ARG A 204 -24.97 -2.12 10.37
C ARG A 204 -24.74 -3.32 11.28
N PHE A 205 -23.83 -4.22 10.88
CA PHE A 205 -23.41 -5.34 11.72
C PHE A 205 -22.78 -4.89 13.04
N TYR A 206 -21.92 -3.87 13.01
CA TYR A 206 -21.32 -3.35 14.24
C TYR A 206 -22.36 -2.67 15.12
N PHE A 207 -23.20 -1.83 14.50
CA PHE A 207 -24.25 -1.11 15.21
C PHE A 207 -25.24 -2.07 15.89
N SER A 208 -25.68 -3.13 15.21
CA SER A 208 -26.59 -4.14 15.79
C SER A 208 -25.98 -4.91 16.96
N ASN A 209 -24.65 -5.03 17.00
CA ASN A 209 -23.90 -5.64 18.12
C ASN A 209 -23.58 -4.64 19.24
N GLY A 210 -24.20 -3.45 19.21
CA GLY A 210 -24.03 -2.40 20.19
C GLY A 210 -22.67 -1.71 20.13
N VAL A 211 -21.91 -1.84 19.03
CA VAL A 211 -20.62 -1.14 18.86
C VAL A 211 -20.91 0.26 18.31
N ASN A 212 -20.56 1.28 19.08
CA ASN A 212 -20.80 2.69 18.75
C ASN A 212 -19.77 3.22 17.74
N TYR A 213 -18.51 2.82 17.91
CA TYR A 213 -17.39 3.28 17.09
C TYR A 213 -16.49 2.14 16.64
N ILE A 214 -15.87 2.32 15.48
CA ILE A 214 -14.83 1.44 14.94
C ILE A 214 -13.54 2.22 14.79
N ILE A 215 -12.46 1.67 15.32
CA ILE A 215 -11.08 2.13 15.14
C ILE A 215 -10.45 1.37 13.99
N GLN A 216 -9.94 2.12 13.02
CA GLN A 216 -9.16 1.64 11.89
C GLN A 216 -7.82 2.39 11.82
N PHE A 217 -6.84 1.79 11.14
CA PHE A 217 -5.55 2.41 10.90
C PHE A 217 -5.28 2.53 9.42
N TYR A 218 -4.94 3.73 8.97
CA TYR A 218 -4.53 3.98 7.59
C TYR A 218 -3.04 4.30 7.55
N THR A 219 -2.29 3.56 6.74
CA THR A 219 -0.83 3.72 6.62
C THR A 219 -0.45 4.06 5.18
N GLY A 220 0.36 5.09 4.98
CA GLY A 220 0.77 5.55 3.66
C GLY A 220 1.75 6.72 3.74
N THR A 221 2.03 7.37 2.61
CA THR A 221 2.76 8.63 2.64
C THR A 221 1.88 9.74 3.19
N GLU A 222 2.49 10.65 3.95
CA GLU A 222 1.81 11.78 4.56
C GLU A 222 1.04 12.61 3.53
N SER A 223 1.66 12.94 2.40
CA SER A 223 1.05 13.67 1.29
C SER A 223 -0.16 12.96 0.69
N PHE A 224 -0.12 11.64 0.56
CA PHE A 224 -1.21 10.87 -0.03
C PHE A 224 -2.43 10.82 0.91
N ILE A 225 -2.20 10.57 2.19
CA ILE A 225 -3.25 10.58 3.21
C ILE A 225 -3.84 11.98 3.35
N GLN A 226 -2.99 13.02 3.40
CA GLN A 226 -3.38 14.42 3.42
C GLN A 226 -4.35 14.72 2.27
N LYS A 227 -3.98 14.41 1.02
CA LYS A 227 -4.77 14.75 -0.17
C LYS A 227 -6.02 13.89 -0.32
N THR A 228 -5.98 12.65 0.15
CA THR A 228 -7.12 11.71 0.10
C THR A 228 -8.21 12.13 1.09
N PHE A 229 -7.86 12.49 2.32
CA PHE A 229 -8.83 12.83 3.38
C PHE A 229 -8.93 14.33 3.68
N ASN A 230 -8.15 15.17 2.99
CA ASN A 230 -8.05 16.62 3.20
C ASN A 230 -7.72 16.98 4.67
N LEU A 231 -6.72 16.34 5.26
CA LEU A 231 -6.33 16.55 6.66
C LEU A 231 -5.33 17.72 6.74
N LYS A 232 -5.75 18.87 7.27
CA LYS A 232 -4.93 20.11 7.28
C LYS A 232 -3.62 19.98 8.06
N ASN A 233 -3.56 19.06 9.00
CA ASN A 233 -2.44 18.93 9.93
C ASN A 233 -1.32 18.03 9.41
N LEU A 234 -1.49 17.45 8.22
CA LEU A 234 -0.47 16.65 7.53
C LEU A 234 0.17 17.47 6.41
N ASN A 235 1.46 17.26 6.17
CA ASN A 235 2.20 17.97 5.13
C ASN A 235 1.84 17.45 3.72
N PRO A 236 1.32 18.30 2.81
CA PRO A 236 0.87 17.90 1.46
C PRO A 236 2.01 17.53 0.48
N THR A 237 3.27 17.80 0.82
CA THR A 237 4.45 17.50 -0.01
C THR A 237 5.37 16.45 0.61
N SER A 238 5.09 16.01 1.84
CA SER A 238 5.90 15.02 2.55
C SER A 238 5.64 13.60 2.04
N ASN A 239 6.73 12.88 1.74
CA ASN A 239 6.68 11.46 1.38
C ASN A 239 7.04 10.54 2.57
N LYS A 240 7.04 11.09 3.79
CA LYS A 240 7.28 10.30 5.01
C LYS A 240 6.15 9.29 5.20
N LYS A 241 6.50 8.05 5.54
CA LYS A 241 5.53 7.04 5.98
C LYS A 241 4.84 7.54 7.27
N THR A 242 3.53 7.50 7.30
CA THR A 242 2.72 7.85 8.47
C THR A 242 1.60 6.84 8.66
N THR A 243 1.18 6.66 9.91
CA THR A 243 0.03 5.86 10.31
C THR A 243 -0.93 6.76 11.06
N ILE A 244 -2.18 6.79 10.61
CA ILE A 244 -3.24 7.56 11.25
C ILE A 244 -4.30 6.62 11.81
N LEU A 245 -4.88 6.99 12.95
CA LEU A 245 -6.03 6.32 13.52
C LEU A 245 -7.31 7.03 13.05
N VAL A 246 -8.28 6.24 12.61
CA VAL A 246 -9.60 6.72 12.21
C VAL A 246 -10.63 6.10 13.13
N LEU A 247 -11.31 6.94 13.89
CA LEU A 247 -12.46 6.56 14.70
C LEU A 247 -13.72 6.89 13.92
N GLU A 248 -14.45 5.87 13.50
CA GLU A 248 -15.64 6.00 12.67
C GLU A 248 -16.90 5.58 13.45
N HIS A 249 -17.88 6.47 13.51
CA HIS A 249 -19.16 6.18 14.14
C HIS A 249 -19.95 5.18 13.29
N THR A 250 -20.46 4.11 13.91
CA THR A 250 -21.08 2.98 13.16
C THR A 250 -22.38 3.36 12.47
N ALA A 251 -23.26 4.14 13.13
CA ALA A 251 -24.51 4.62 12.54
C ALA A 251 -24.32 5.75 11.51
N THR A 252 -23.64 6.85 11.88
CA THR A 252 -23.55 8.05 11.03
C THR A 252 -22.43 8.00 9.99
N ARG A 253 -21.47 7.08 10.13
CA ARG A 253 -20.24 7.00 9.32
C ARG A 253 -19.36 8.26 9.41
N ASN A 254 -19.60 9.11 10.42
CA ASN A 254 -18.77 10.27 10.68
C ASN A 254 -17.41 9.82 11.22
N ARG A 255 -16.34 10.53 10.82
CA ARG A 255 -14.96 10.13 11.11
C ARG A 255 -14.22 11.19 11.91
N PHE A 256 -13.61 10.77 13.02
CA PHE A 256 -12.56 11.49 13.70
C PHE A 256 -11.21 10.93 13.24
N PHE A 257 -10.24 11.82 13.00
CA PHE A 257 -8.90 11.46 12.56
C PHE A 257 -7.91 11.86 13.63
N TYR A 258 -7.08 10.91 14.05
CA TYR A 258 -6.03 11.11 15.03
C TYR A 258 -4.68 10.72 14.42
N PHE A 259 -3.67 11.55 14.68
CA PHE A 259 -2.30 11.25 14.29
C PHE A 259 -1.35 11.91 15.28
N ASN A 260 -0.23 11.25 15.57
CA ASN A 260 0.87 11.81 16.32
C ASN A 260 2.17 11.54 15.54
N PRO A 261 2.93 12.57 15.13
CA PRO A 261 4.13 12.40 14.32
C PRO A 261 5.26 11.63 15.02
N LYS A 262 5.19 11.42 16.34
CA LYS A 262 6.12 10.63 17.14
C LYS A 262 5.89 9.12 17.02
N HIS A 263 4.68 8.70 16.63
CA HIS A 263 4.28 7.30 16.58
C HIS A 263 3.95 6.87 15.15
N SER A 264 4.56 5.78 14.68
CA SER A 264 4.30 5.21 13.35
C SER A 264 3.70 3.81 13.38
N GLU A 265 3.81 3.13 14.52
CA GLU A 265 3.22 1.82 14.76
C GLU A 265 1.79 1.96 15.28
N LYS A 266 0.92 1.01 14.90
CA LYS A 266 -0.53 1.11 15.15
C LYS A 266 -0.82 1.05 16.65
N GLU A 267 -0.11 0.20 17.36
CA GLU A 267 -0.19 0.00 18.80
C GLU A 267 0.13 1.29 19.55
N ASP A 268 1.24 1.93 19.20
CA ASP A 268 1.67 3.18 19.83
C ASP A 268 0.66 4.31 19.59
N VAL A 269 0.18 4.44 18.35
CA VAL A 269 -0.84 5.44 17.99
C VAL A 269 -2.14 5.18 18.75
N LEU A 270 -2.52 3.92 18.97
CA LEU A 270 -3.70 3.56 19.74
C LEU A 270 -3.55 3.92 21.21
N LEU A 271 -2.44 3.55 21.85
CA LEU A 271 -2.22 3.83 23.26
C LEU A 271 -2.19 5.34 23.55
N ASP A 272 -1.53 6.10 22.68
CA ASP A 272 -1.50 7.56 22.73
C ASP A 272 -2.91 8.17 22.51
N PHE A 273 -3.68 7.63 21.56
CA PHE A 273 -5.07 8.02 21.37
C PHE A 273 -5.94 7.75 22.60
N LEU A 274 -5.74 6.65 23.31
CA LEU A 274 -6.54 6.28 24.48
C LEU A 274 -6.15 7.01 25.77
N SER A 275 -4.91 7.51 25.84
CA SER A 275 -4.38 8.20 27.02
C SER A 275 -4.68 9.70 27.03
N ASN A 276 -4.86 10.31 25.85
CA ASN A 276 -5.28 11.70 25.66
C ASN A 276 -6.80 11.79 25.48
#